data_AF-A0A0M8PP99-F1
#
_entry.id   AF-A0A0M8PP99-F1
#
_cell.length_a   1.000
_cell.length_b   1.000
_cell.length_c   1.000
_cell.angle_alpha   90.00
_cell.angle_beta   90.00
_cell.angle_gamma   90.00
#
_symmetry.space_group_name_H-M   'P 1'
#
loop_
_entity.id
_entity.type
_entity.pdbx_description
1 polymer ?
#
loop_
_entity_poly.entity_id
_entity_poly.type
_entity_poly.pdbx_seq_one_letter_code
_entity_poly.pdbx_strand_id
1 'polypeptide(L)'
;MRKYLLLILMSTLLMAPVAYAHTMDKSTLFSDVPETATNIQEIMVLHSIGLLGYNGKDMALNPTENLSRKDFAGWVGGFFGLEGATVDELAQAAKNEDYVSSLEGDITYKEINTALFHHKLNLEKPDATLTKEEYISFLTENLDVDMGGHTLIQMGGFSEGPTGTIEDVVTGDETGVVIGGKTYMLSGHPRIFADSTEAKSWVGQTLEKSILTTDGGHHHGNHDHGDDHQEEQASNTPTLQYIQIHSGTQATSDDTKEIKSAKATPREEQQSATATDDATSSSSTVWIVAIIALLAVILGFVFMKRKK
;
A
#
# COMPACT_ATOMS: atom_id res chain seq x y z
N MET A 1 -16.00 6.22 44.46
CA MET A 1 -14.80 6.56 43.68
C MET A 1 -14.27 5.36 42.89
N ARG A 2 -14.00 4.20 43.51
CA ARG A 2 -13.46 3.00 42.84
C ARG A 2 -14.25 2.51 41.60
N LYS A 3 -15.58 2.55 41.64
CA LYS A 3 -16.45 2.15 40.51
C LYS A 3 -16.41 3.09 39.30
N TYR A 4 -16.16 4.39 39.53
CA TYR A 4 -16.07 5.38 38.45
C TYR A 4 -14.68 5.38 37.81
N LEU A 5 -13.64 5.08 38.59
CA LEU A 5 -12.28 4.88 38.08
C LEU A 5 -12.22 3.67 37.13
N LEU A 6 -12.93 2.58 37.47
CA LEU A 6 -12.98 1.37 36.63
C LEU A 6 -13.73 1.61 35.31
N LEU A 7 -14.79 2.43 35.33
CA LEU A 7 -15.57 2.77 34.15
C LEU A 7 -14.77 3.65 33.17
N ILE A 8 -14.01 4.62 33.70
CA ILE A 8 -13.10 5.46 32.89
C ILE A 8 -11.97 4.60 32.28
N LEU A 9 -11.40 3.66 33.04
CA LEU A 9 -10.34 2.77 32.56
C LEU A 9 -10.87 1.82 31.45
N MET A 10 -12.09 1.29 31.56
CA MET A 10 -12.69 0.48 30.49
C MET A 10 -13.06 1.30 29.26
N SER A 11 -13.46 2.57 29.39
CA SER A 11 -13.72 3.43 28.24
C SER A 11 -12.47 3.76 27.43
N THR A 12 -11.29 3.82 28.06
CA THR A 12 -10.01 3.99 27.33
C THR A 12 -9.53 2.70 26.65
N LEU A 13 -9.94 1.52 27.15
CA LEU A 13 -9.61 0.22 26.54
C LEU A 13 -10.41 -0.07 25.25
N LEU A 14 -11.51 0.66 25.01
CA LEU A 14 -12.33 0.56 23.79
C LEU A 14 -11.87 1.52 22.68
N MET A 15 -10.87 2.37 22.95
CA MET A 15 -10.12 3.09 21.92
C MET A 15 -8.84 2.34 21.59
N ALA A 16 -8.99 1.05 21.26
CA ALA A 16 -7.92 0.39 20.52
C ALA A 16 -7.77 1.17 19.20
N PRO A 17 -6.56 1.63 18.83
CA PRO A 17 -6.35 2.15 17.50
C PRO A 17 -6.81 1.08 16.51
N VAL A 18 -7.67 1.45 15.57
CA VAL A 18 -7.95 0.61 14.42
C VAL A 18 -6.58 0.37 13.79
N ALA A 19 -6.09 -0.86 13.88
CA ALA A 19 -4.86 -1.24 13.22
C ALA A 19 -5.16 -1.15 11.73
N TYR A 20 -4.88 0.01 11.14
CA TYR A 20 -4.78 0.12 9.69
C TYR A 20 -3.71 -0.89 9.31
N ALA A 21 -4.12 -1.97 8.64
CA ALA A 21 -3.20 -2.84 7.93
C ALA A 21 -2.19 -1.94 7.21
N HIS A 22 -0.91 -2.16 7.46
CA HIS A 22 0.17 -1.23 7.13
C HIS A 22 0.25 -1.01 5.61
N THR A 23 -0.57 -0.11 5.08
CA THR A 23 -0.47 0.41 3.73
C THR A 23 0.85 1.15 3.62
N MET A 24 1.69 0.72 2.68
CA MET A 24 2.94 1.42 2.37
C MET A 24 2.71 2.35 1.17
N ASP A 25 3.19 3.58 1.30
CA ASP A 25 3.15 4.59 0.25
C ASP A 25 4.56 5.14 -0.05
N LYS A 26 4.64 6.04 -1.02
CA LYS A 26 5.90 6.70 -1.43
C LYS A 26 6.62 7.45 -0.31
N SER A 27 5.93 7.81 0.78
CA SER A 27 6.51 8.58 1.89
C SER A 27 7.10 7.70 2.99
N THR A 28 6.77 6.42 3.00
CA THR A 28 7.10 5.48 4.09
C THR A 28 7.96 4.31 3.65
N LEU A 29 8.29 4.21 2.36
CA LEU A 29 8.95 3.04 1.80
C LEU A 29 10.43 2.95 2.20
N PHE A 30 11.23 3.99 1.94
CA PHE A 30 12.65 4.07 2.32
C PHE A 30 12.95 5.41 2.98
N SER A 31 13.80 5.40 4.01
CA SER A 31 14.10 6.58 4.83
C SER A 31 14.99 7.62 4.12
N ASP A 32 15.73 7.20 3.10
CA ASP A 32 16.70 8.00 2.35
C ASP A 32 16.26 8.30 0.90
N VAL A 33 15.06 7.85 0.49
CA VAL A 33 14.49 8.13 -0.82
C VAL A 33 13.34 9.12 -0.66
N PRO A 34 13.45 10.36 -1.18
CA PRO A 34 12.35 11.31 -1.10
C PRO A 34 11.18 10.88 -2.00
N GLU A 35 9.96 11.17 -1.58
CA GLU A 35 8.74 10.90 -2.37
C GLU A 35 8.72 11.60 -3.75
N THR A 36 9.58 12.61 -3.94
CA THR A 36 9.77 13.37 -5.18
C THR A 36 10.90 12.83 -6.05
N ALA A 37 11.56 11.74 -5.66
CA ALA A 37 12.59 11.09 -6.47
C ALA A 37 12.01 10.68 -7.83
N THR A 38 12.76 10.88 -8.91
CA THR A 38 12.29 10.62 -10.27
C THR A 38 11.96 9.16 -10.53
N ASN A 39 12.60 8.24 -9.80
CA ASN A 39 12.44 6.80 -9.89
C ASN A 39 11.53 6.22 -8.79
N ILE A 40 10.82 7.05 -8.00
CA ILE A 40 10.02 6.56 -6.87
C ILE A 40 8.94 5.55 -7.30
N GLN A 41 8.36 5.71 -8.50
CA GLN A 41 7.36 4.78 -9.04
C GLN A 41 8.00 3.41 -9.31
N GLU A 42 9.19 3.40 -9.91
CA GLU A 42 9.97 2.20 -10.23
C GLU A 42 10.35 1.45 -8.95
N ILE A 43 10.81 2.18 -7.93
CA ILE A 43 11.12 1.65 -6.60
C ILE A 43 9.89 0.98 -5.99
N MET A 44 8.74 1.65 -6.00
CA MET A 44 7.51 1.09 -5.44
C MET A 44 7.05 -0.17 -6.18
N VAL A 45 7.16 -0.19 -7.52
CA VAL A 45 6.85 -1.37 -8.33
C VAL A 45 7.76 -2.54 -7.94
N LEU A 46 9.09 -2.37 -8.00
CA LEU A 46 10.03 -3.45 -7.72
C LEU A 46 9.91 -3.95 -6.27
N HIS A 47 9.67 -3.06 -5.32
CA HIS A 47 9.43 -3.46 -3.94
C HIS A 47 8.11 -4.22 -3.79
N SER A 48 7.04 -3.80 -4.50
CA SER A 48 5.75 -4.48 -4.43
C SER A 48 5.79 -5.92 -4.93
N ILE A 49 6.71 -6.23 -5.84
CA ILE A 49 6.91 -7.57 -6.40
C ILE A 49 8.11 -8.30 -5.80
N GLY A 50 8.72 -7.79 -4.73
CA GLY A 50 9.79 -8.47 -4.00
C GLY A 50 11.18 -8.46 -4.64
N LEU A 51 11.38 -7.75 -5.76
CA LEU A 51 12.69 -7.59 -6.42
C LEU A 51 13.57 -6.49 -5.79
N LEU A 52 13.00 -5.76 -4.84
CA LEU A 52 13.68 -4.77 -4.03
C LEU A 52 13.28 -4.96 -2.56
N GLY A 53 14.21 -5.37 -1.71
CA GLY A 53 13.97 -5.64 -0.30
C GLY A 53 14.56 -4.58 0.64
N TYR A 54 14.28 -4.72 1.93
CA TYR A 54 14.90 -3.92 2.97
C TYR A 54 16.31 -4.40 3.28
N ASN A 55 17.28 -3.48 3.27
CA ASN A 55 18.63 -3.75 3.74
C ASN A 55 18.71 -3.55 5.26
N GLY A 56 18.13 -4.46 6.03
CA GLY A 56 18.25 -4.47 7.50
C GLY A 56 17.36 -3.45 8.24
N LYS A 57 17.87 -2.91 9.36
CA LYS A 57 17.06 -2.21 10.38
C LYS A 57 16.72 -0.75 10.06
N ASP A 58 17.43 -0.13 9.13
CA ASP A 58 17.38 1.33 8.95
C ASP A 58 16.44 1.78 7.81
N MET A 59 15.78 0.83 7.14
CA MET A 59 14.89 1.08 5.99
C MET A 59 15.54 1.98 4.92
N ALA A 60 16.86 1.89 4.73
CA ALA A 60 17.60 2.69 3.78
C ALA A 60 17.89 1.88 2.50
N LEU A 61 17.73 2.52 1.34
CA LEU A 61 18.06 1.95 0.05
C LEU A 61 19.54 2.18 -0.29
N ASN A 62 20.04 3.40 -0.09
CA ASN A 62 21.32 3.94 -0.55
C ASN A 62 21.46 3.86 -2.09
N PRO A 63 20.64 4.59 -2.86
CA PRO A 63 20.53 4.42 -4.32
C PRO A 63 21.86 4.61 -5.09
N THR A 64 22.76 5.44 -4.56
CA THR A 64 24.05 5.75 -5.20
C THR A 64 25.17 4.76 -4.89
N GLU A 65 24.97 3.84 -3.94
CA GLU A 65 25.94 2.78 -3.64
C GLU A 65 25.85 1.66 -4.68
N ASN A 66 27.00 1.02 -4.94
CA ASN A 66 27.02 -0.21 -5.73
C ASN A 66 26.16 -1.29 -5.08
N LEU A 67 25.45 -2.06 -5.91
CA LEU A 67 24.69 -3.20 -5.43
C LEU A 67 25.65 -4.35 -5.11
N SER A 68 25.77 -4.69 -3.83
CA SER A 68 26.55 -5.83 -3.40
C SER A 68 25.89 -7.15 -3.84
N ARG A 69 26.70 -8.20 -4.10
CA ARG A 69 26.18 -9.55 -4.37
C ARG A 69 25.33 -10.06 -3.21
N LYS A 70 25.68 -9.71 -1.97
CA LYS A 70 24.94 -10.10 -0.77
C LYS A 70 23.55 -9.50 -0.75
N ASP A 71 23.42 -8.19 -0.97
CA ASP A 71 22.10 -7.51 -0.99
C ASP A 71 21.24 -8.08 -2.13
N PHE A 72 21.82 -8.20 -3.34
CA PHE A 72 21.15 -8.81 -4.48
C PHE A 72 20.67 -10.23 -4.17
N ALA A 73 21.53 -11.09 -3.61
CA ALA A 73 21.18 -12.46 -3.26
C ALA A 73 20.07 -12.52 -2.20
N GLY A 74 20.08 -11.60 -1.22
CA GLY A 74 19.01 -11.50 -0.24
C GLY A 74 17.67 -11.15 -0.88
N TRP A 75 17.65 -10.20 -1.81
CA TRP A 75 16.44 -9.82 -2.55
C TRP A 75 15.93 -10.94 -3.44
N VAL A 76 16.82 -11.57 -4.20
CA VAL A 76 16.48 -12.72 -5.06
C VAL A 76 15.97 -13.90 -4.23
N GLY A 77 16.58 -14.17 -3.07
CA GLY A 77 16.12 -15.20 -2.16
C GLY A 77 14.70 -14.95 -1.65
N GLY A 78 14.40 -13.70 -1.27
CA GLY A 78 13.05 -13.31 -0.89
C GLY A 78 12.05 -13.42 -2.05
N PHE A 79 12.44 -12.96 -3.23
CA PHE A 79 11.62 -13.00 -4.44
C PHE A 79 11.21 -14.43 -4.83
N PHE A 80 12.13 -15.39 -4.75
CA PHE A 80 11.84 -16.79 -5.06
C PHE A 80 11.32 -17.60 -3.85
N GLY A 81 11.03 -16.95 -2.73
CA GLY A 81 10.50 -17.62 -1.54
C GLY A 81 11.45 -18.66 -0.93
N LEU A 82 12.75 -18.42 -1.00
CA LEU A 82 13.75 -19.30 -0.40
C LEU A 82 13.67 -19.27 1.13
N GLU A 83 14.15 -20.32 1.77
CA GLU A 83 14.14 -20.42 3.23
C GLU A 83 15.06 -19.37 3.88
N GLY A 84 14.47 -18.51 4.72
CA GLY A 84 15.20 -17.50 5.49
C GLY A 84 14.29 -16.39 6.01
N ALA A 85 14.63 -15.81 7.16
CA ALA A 85 13.89 -14.70 7.75
C ALA A 85 14.68 -13.38 7.68
N THR A 86 16.00 -13.47 7.50
CA THR A 86 16.90 -12.32 7.41
C THR A 86 17.56 -12.22 6.04
N VAL A 87 18.03 -11.03 5.69
CA VAL A 87 18.80 -10.80 4.44
C VAL A 87 19.99 -11.76 4.35
N ASP A 88 20.67 -12.04 5.46
CA ASP A 88 21.84 -12.92 5.50
C ASP A 88 21.46 -14.39 5.23
N GLU A 89 20.35 -14.87 5.78
CA GLU A 89 19.84 -16.22 5.53
C GLU A 89 19.37 -16.37 4.09
N LEU A 90 18.60 -15.41 3.58
CA LEU A 90 18.11 -15.42 2.19
C LEU A 90 19.26 -15.34 1.19
N ALA A 91 20.28 -14.51 1.46
CA ALA A 91 21.47 -14.43 0.62
C ALA A 91 22.23 -15.76 0.61
N GLN A 92 22.35 -16.42 1.77
CA GLN A 92 22.99 -17.73 1.86
C GLN A 92 22.19 -18.81 1.13
N ALA A 93 20.85 -18.78 1.22
CA ALA A 93 19.99 -19.68 0.47
C ALA A 93 20.11 -19.46 -1.04
N ALA A 94 20.07 -18.20 -1.51
CA ALA A 94 20.22 -17.87 -2.92
C ALA A 94 21.58 -18.28 -3.49
N LYS A 95 22.66 -18.18 -2.70
CA LYS A 95 23.97 -18.72 -3.08
C LYS A 95 23.94 -20.25 -3.18
N ASN A 96 23.26 -20.95 -2.27
CA ASN A 96 23.18 -22.42 -2.29
C ASN A 96 22.40 -22.96 -3.49
N GLU A 97 21.44 -22.17 -3.99
CA GLU A 97 20.66 -22.43 -5.22
C GLU A 97 21.34 -21.86 -6.49
N ASP A 98 22.62 -21.49 -6.42
CA ASP A 98 23.44 -21.02 -7.54
C ASP A 98 22.92 -19.73 -8.24
N TYR A 99 22.05 -18.93 -7.60
CA TYR A 99 21.66 -17.61 -8.13
C TYR A 99 22.83 -16.62 -8.12
N VAL A 100 23.77 -16.78 -7.20
CA VAL A 100 25.05 -16.07 -7.18
C VAL A 100 26.20 -17.01 -6.87
N SER A 101 27.35 -16.78 -7.48
CA SER A 101 28.55 -17.61 -7.24
C SER A 101 29.25 -17.33 -5.90
N SER A 102 29.08 -16.12 -5.36
CA SER A 102 29.63 -15.69 -4.08
C SER A 102 28.81 -14.55 -3.49
N LEU A 103 28.98 -14.26 -2.19
CA LEU A 103 28.36 -13.11 -1.53
C LEU A 103 29.30 -11.90 -1.44
N GLU A 104 30.54 -12.04 -1.90
CA GLU A 104 31.57 -11.02 -1.76
C GLU A 104 31.59 -10.09 -2.97
N GLY A 105 31.80 -8.80 -2.74
CA GLY A 105 31.91 -7.76 -3.77
C GLY A 105 30.58 -7.41 -4.46
N ASP A 106 30.68 -6.67 -5.55
CA ASP A 106 29.54 -6.08 -6.25
C ASP A 106 29.01 -6.99 -7.37
N ILE A 107 27.68 -7.00 -7.55
CA ILE A 107 27.02 -7.77 -8.61
C ILE A 107 27.24 -7.09 -9.97
N THR A 108 27.30 -7.90 -11.03
CA THR A 108 27.43 -7.42 -12.42
C THR A 108 26.14 -7.59 -13.22
N TYR A 109 25.98 -6.84 -14.32
CA TYR A 109 24.86 -7.03 -15.25
C TYR A 109 24.73 -8.46 -15.75
N LYS A 110 25.86 -9.14 -16.02
CA LYS A 110 25.90 -10.54 -16.45
C LYS A 110 25.34 -11.48 -15.40
N GLU A 111 25.69 -11.27 -14.13
CA GLU A 111 25.18 -12.09 -13.03
C GLU A 111 23.67 -11.89 -12.86
N ILE A 112 23.18 -10.64 -12.92
CA ILE A 112 21.73 -10.35 -12.89
C ILE A 112 21.00 -11.02 -14.06
N ASN A 113 21.52 -10.89 -15.29
CA ASN A 113 20.93 -11.51 -16.49
C ASN A 113 20.92 -13.05 -16.40
N THR A 114 21.90 -13.63 -15.71
CA THR A 114 21.94 -15.07 -15.46
C THR A 114 20.86 -15.47 -14.44
N ALA A 115 20.83 -14.80 -13.30
CA ALA A 115 19.99 -15.15 -12.16
C ALA A 115 18.50 -14.89 -12.39
N LEU A 116 18.16 -13.75 -13.02
CA LEU A 116 16.78 -13.31 -13.19
C LEU A 116 16.27 -13.48 -14.61
N PHE A 117 17.15 -13.38 -15.61
CA PHE A 117 16.74 -13.30 -17.01
C PHE A 117 17.11 -14.51 -17.87
N HIS A 118 17.66 -15.58 -17.28
CA HIS A 118 18.06 -16.81 -17.97
C HIS A 118 18.90 -16.56 -19.24
N HIS A 119 19.80 -15.56 -19.18
CA HIS A 119 20.66 -15.12 -20.29
C HIS A 119 19.91 -14.55 -21.51
N LYS A 120 18.67 -14.08 -21.36
CA LYS A 120 17.86 -13.57 -22.47
C LYS A 120 18.23 -12.16 -22.91
N LEU A 121 18.83 -11.36 -22.02
CA LEU A 121 19.18 -9.98 -22.34
C LEU A 121 20.51 -9.90 -23.09
N ASN A 122 20.58 -9.02 -24.09
CA ASN A 122 21.84 -8.64 -24.72
C ASN A 122 22.45 -7.46 -23.98
N LEU A 123 23.63 -7.65 -23.39
CA LEU A 123 24.25 -6.67 -22.50
C LEU A 123 25.39 -5.94 -23.20
N GLU A 124 25.38 -4.61 -23.16
CA GLU A 124 26.49 -3.81 -23.71
C GLU A 124 27.78 -3.94 -22.88
N LYS A 125 27.65 -3.99 -21.55
CA LYS A 125 28.77 -4.06 -20.60
C LYS A 125 28.51 -5.16 -19.57
N PRO A 126 28.57 -6.44 -19.96
CA PRO A 126 28.16 -7.55 -19.10
C PRO A 126 28.92 -7.61 -17.76
N ASP A 127 30.22 -7.31 -17.77
CA ASP A 127 31.06 -7.42 -16.57
C ASP A 127 31.12 -6.13 -15.72
N ALA A 128 30.36 -5.09 -16.10
CA ALA A 128 30.27 -3.87 -15.30
C ALA A 128 29.39 -4.12 -14.06
N THR A 129 29.80 -3.53 -12.95
CA THR A 129 28.97 -3.38 -11.74
C THR A 129 28.01 -2.22 -11.92
N LEU A 130 27.00 -2.16 -11.06
CA LEU A 130 25.96 -1.13 -11.12
C LEU A 130 25.58 -0.64 -9.72
N THR A 131 25.11 0.60 -9.64
CA THR A 131 24.48 1.13 -8.42
C THR A 131 23.10 0.53 -8.21
N LYS A 132 22.55 0.68 -7.01
CA LYS A 132 21.16 0.28 -6.73
C LYS A 132 20.16 1.05 -7.60
N GLU A 133 20.41 2.32 -7.86
CA GLU A 133 19.63 3.13 -8.80
C GLU A 133 19.69 2.57 -10.23
N GLU A 134 20.88 2.24 -10.73
CA GLU A 134 21.04 1.61 -12.05
C GLU A 134 20.36 0.23 -12.11
N TYR A 135 20.40 -0.55 -11.03
CA TYR A 135 19.67 -1.82 -10.91
C TYR A 135 18.15 -1.63 -11.02
N ILE A 136 17.60 -0.61 -10.35
CA ILE A 136 16.16 -0.29 -10.41
C ILE A 136 15.73 0.04 -11.83
N SER A 137 16.46 0.91 -12.52
CA SER A 137 16.16 1.25 -13.91
C SER A 137 16.34 0.03 -14.82
N PHE A 138 17.43 -0.72 -14.66
CA PHE A 138 17.71 -1.92 -15.44
C PHE A 138 16.60 -2.98 -15.31
N LEU A 139 16.12 -3.27 -14.09
CA LEU A 139 15.03 -4.21 -13.91
C LEU A 139 13.73 -3.68 -14.50
N THR A 140 13.37 -2.43 -14.22
CA THR A 140 12.11 -1.84 -14.67
C THR A 140 11.97 -1.88 -16.19
N GLU A 141 13.05 -1.58 -16.91
CA GLU A 141 13.09 -1.64 -18.38
C GLU A 141 12.91 -3.07 -18.94
N ASN A 142 13.19 -4.11 -18.14
CA ASN A 142 13.22 -5.50 -18.57
C ASN A 142 12.16 -6.39 -17.91
N LEU A 143 11.27 -5.84 -17.08
CA LEU A 143 10.25 -6.62 -16.33
C LEU A 143 9.40 -7.52 -17.24
N ASP A 144 9.08 -7.04 -18.44
CA ASP A 144 8.20 -7.69 -19.41
C ASP A 144 8.93 -8.55 -20.44
N VAL A 145 10.24 -8.73 -20.30
CA VAL A 145 11.00 -9.59 -21.21
C VAL A 145 10.54 -11.04 -21.05
N ASP A 146 10.11 -11.64 -22.16
CA ASP A 146 9.72 -13.04 -22.21
C ASP A 146 10.94 -13.96 -22.13
N MET A 147 10.96 -14.80 -21.10
CA MET A 147 12.03 -15.76 -20.82
C MET A 147 11.66 -17.21 -21.18
N GLY A 148 10.69 -17.41 -22.05
CA GLY A 148 10.25 -18.72 -22.51
C GLY A 148 8.85 -19.10 -22.03
N GLY A 149 7.93 -18.13 -22.04
CA GLY A 149 6.55 -18.25 -21.60
C GLY A 149 6.24 -17.48 -20.31
N HIS A 150 7.25 -16.88 -19.68
CA HIS A 150 7.11 -16.11 -18.43
C HIS A 150 7.95 -14.83 -18.46
N THR A 151 7.36 -13.74 -17.99
CA THR A 151 8.07 -12.49 -17.66
C THR A 151 8.58 -12.53 -16.22
N LEU A 152 9.40 -11.56 -15.82
CA LEU A 152 9.96 -11.53 -14.46
C LEU A 152 8.84 -11.35 -13.41
N ILE A 153 7.85 -10.51 -13.71
CA ILE A 153 6.65 -10.34 -12.88
C ILE A 153 5.92 -11.69 -12.68
N GLN A 154 5.76 -12.46 -13.77
CA GLN A 154 5.07 -13.76 -13.73
C GLN A 154 5.85 -14.82 -12.96
N MET A 155 7.19 -14.77 -13.00
CA MET A 155 8.03 -15.68 -12.21
C MET A 155 7.86 -15.46 -10.70
N GLY A 156 7.53 -14.24 -10.28
CA GLY A 156 7.23 -13.91 -8.89
C GLY A 156 5.78 -14.20 -8.46
N GLY A 157 4.97 -14.84 -9.31
CA GLY A 157 3.55 -15.09 -9.00
C GLY A 157 2.65 -13.87 -9.16
N PHE A 158 3.12 -12.83 -9.84
CA PHE A 158 2.36 -11.61 -10.09
C PHE A 158 1.80 -11.56 -11.51
N SER A 159 0.81 -10.70 -11.72
CA SER A 159 0.29 -10.38 -13.06
C SER A 159 -0.14 -8.93 -13.15
N GLU A 160 -0.13 -8.37 -14.36
CA GLU A 160 -0.75 -7.06 -14.62
C GLU A 160 -2.23 -7.07 -14.20
N GLY A 161 -2.64 -6.00 -13.52
CA GLY A 161 -3.98 -5.82 -13.01
C GLY A 161 -4.86 -4.92 -13.90
N PRO A 162 -6.07 -4.58 -13.44
CA PRO A 162 -6.95 -3.67 -14.15
C PRO A 162 -6.36 -2.25 -14.22
N THR A 163 -6.72 -1.52 -15.28
CA THR A 163 -6.48 -0.08 -15.41
C THR A 163 -7.80 0.60 -15.78
N GLY A 164 -7.85 1.93 -15.65
CA GLY A 164 -9.03 2.72 -15.99
C GLY A 164 -9.57 3.53 -14.82
N THR A 165 -10.79 4.04 -14.95
CA THR A 165 -11.41 4.87 -13.91
C THR A 165 -11.88 4.01 -12.74
N ILE A 166 -11.56 4.44 -11.52
CA ILE A 166 -12.10 3.85 -10.29
C ILE A 166 -13.54 4.35 -10.13
N GLU A 167 -14.51 3.47 -10.36
CA GLU A 167 -15.94 3.78 -10.35
C GLU A 167 -16.49 3.91 -8.93
N ASP A 168 -15.97 3.08 -8.01
CA ASP A 168 -16.36 3.04 -6.61
C ASP A 168 -15.27 2.36 -5.78
N VAL A 169 -15.37 2.46 -4.45
CA VAL A 169 -14.52 1.75 -3.50
C VAL A 169 -15.39 1.02 -2.49
N VAL A 170 -15.13 -0.28 -2.34
CA VAL A 170 -15.75 -1.12 -1.32
C VAL A 170 -14.91 -1.01 -0.06
N THR A 171 -15.52 -0.56 1.04
CA THR A 171 -14.87 -0.49 2.36
C THR A 171 -15.66 -1.32 3.37
N GLY A 172 -15.00 -2.28 4.03
CA GLY A 172 -15.54 -3.14 5.08
C GLY A 172 -14.41 -3.75 5.89
N ASP A 173 -14.42 -5.07 6.09
CA ASP A 173 -13.29 -5.81 6.68
C ASP A 173 -12.05 -5.76 5.77
N GLU A 174 -12.27 -5.64 4.46
CA GLU A 174 -11.24 -5.45 3.44
C GLU A 174 -11.59 -4.27 2.54
N THR A 175 -10.57 -3.66 1.94
CA THR A 175 -10.74 -2.56 0.98
C THR A 175 -10.62 -3.10 -0.44
N GLY A 176 -11.46 -2.66 -1.37
CA GLY A 176 -11.37 -2.99 -2.78
C GLY A 176 -11.80 -1.83 -3.68
N VAL A 177 -11.37 -1.86 -4.94
CA VAL A 177 -11.73 -0.86 -5.96
C VAL A 177 -12.64 -1.47 -7.02
N VAL A 178 -13.59 -0.70 -7.54
CA VAL A 178 -14.48 -1.13 -8.63
C VAL A 178 -14.02 -0.48 -9.93
N ILE A 179 -13.72 -1.31 -10.94
CA ILE A 179 -13.25 -0.87 -12.26
C ILE A 179 -13.96 -1.70 -13.32
N GLY A 180 -14.65 -1.05 -14.25
CA GLY A 180 -15.43 -1.74 -15.28
C GLY A 180 -16.53 -2.63 -14.69
N GLY A 181 -17.18 -2.19 -13.61
CA GLY A 181 -18.20 -2.93 -12.88
C GLY A 181 -17.71 -4.16 -12.11
N LYS A 182 -16.38 -4.40 -12.03
CA LYS A 182 -15.79 -5.51 -11.28
C LYS A 182 -15.02 -5.01 -10.07
N THR A 183 -15.24 -5.65 -8.92
CA THR A 183 -14.48 -5.39 -7.68
C THR A 183 -13.16 -6.14 -7.70
N TYR A 184 -12.10 -5.43 -7.32
CA TYR A 184 -10.75 -5.95 -7.11
C TYR A 184 -10.33 -5.59 -5.68
N MET A 185 -10.16 -6.61 -4.84
CA MET A 185 -9.76 -6.41 -3.44
C MET A 185 -8.29 -6.04 -3.38
N LEU A 186 -7.91 -5.16 -2.45
CA LEU A 186 -6.51 -4.92 -2.10
C LEU A 186 -5.96 -6.14 -1.37
N SER A 187 -4.68 -6.44 -1.61
CA SER A 187 -3.92 -7.42 -0.82
C SER A 187 -3.80 -6.97 0.64
N GLY A 188 -3.36 -7.86 1.55
CA GLY A 188 -3.15 -7.51 2.96
C GLY A 188 -2.08 -6.44 3.21
N HIS A 189 -1.15 -6.26 2.27
CA HIS A 189 -0.09 -5.24 2.32
C HIS A 189 0.04 -4.55 0.96
N PRO A 190 -0.95 -3.75 0.53
CA PRO A 190 -0.94 -3.12 -0.77
C PRO A 190 0.05 -1.95 -0.78
N ARG A 191 0.65 -1.70 -1.94
CA ARG A 191 1.57 -0.57 -2.17
C ARG A 191 0.84 0.45 -3.02
N ILE A 192 0.72 1.66 -2.50
CA ILE A 192 -0.18 2.68 -3.05
C ILE A 192 0.61 3.90 -3.49
N PHE A 193 0.70 4.09 -4.81
CA PHE A 193 1.20 5.32 -5.40
C PHE A 193 0.01 6.22 -5.76
N ALA A 194 -0.34 7.13 -4.84
CA ALA A 194 -1.40 8.11 -5.00
C ALA A 194 -1.10 9.35 -4.16
N ASP A 195 -1.86 10.44 -4.36
CA ASP A 195 -1.74 11.65 -3.53
C ASP A 195 -2.38 11.50 -2.14
N SER A 196 -3.29 10.55 -2.00
CA SER A 196 -3.95 10.19 -0.75
C SER A 196 -4.01 8.67 -0.62
N THR A 197 -3.75 8.15 0.56
CA THR A 197 -3.94 6.72 0.89
C THR A 197 -5.37 6.39 1.31
N GLU A 198 -6.24 7.40 1.45
CA GLU A 198 -7.65 7.19 1.76
C GLU A 198 -8.40 6.68 0.52
N ALA A 199 -8.80 5.41 0.55
CA ALA A 199 -9.39 4.75 -0.62
C ALA A 199 -10.61 5.49 -1.20
N LYS A 200 -11.46 6.07 -0.36
CA LYS A 200 -12.63 6.85 -0.80
C LYS A 200 -12.28 8.05 -1.68
N SER A 201 -11.07 8.61 -1.53
CA SER A 201 -10.61 9.73 -2.35
C SER A 201 -10.26 9.32 -3.79
N TRP A 202 -10.10 8.03 -4.07
CA TRP A 202 -9.70 7.51 -5.38
C TRP A 202 -10.86 7.44 -6.38
N VAL A 203 -12.11 7.51 -5.93
CA VAL A 203 -13.28 7.44 -6.82
C VAL A 203 -13.23 8.56 -7.86
N GLY A 204 -13.40 8.18 -9.12
CA GLY A 204 -13.30 9.06 -10.29
C GLY A 204 -11.87 9.32 -10.78
N GLN A 205 -10.84 8.85 -10.07
CA GLN A 205 -9.45 8.94 -10.54
C GLN A 205 -9.10 7.78 -11.49
N THR A 206 -8.04 7.95 -12.28
CA THR A 206 -7.55 6.93 -13.20
C THR A 206 -6.48 6.08 -12.52
N LEU A 207 -6.72 4.77 -12.42
CA LEU A 207 -5.71 3.77 -12.13
C LEU A 207 -4.87 3.51 -13.39
N GLU A 208 -3.64 4.00 -13.39
CA GLU A 208 -2.72 3.92 -14.54
C GLU A 208 -2.02 2.57 -14.62
N LYS A 209 -1.63 2.02 -13.46
CA LYS A 209 -0.94 0.75 -13.33
C LYS A 209 -1.44 0.02 -12.11
N SER A 210 -1.58 -1.29 -12.21
CA SER A 210 -1.78 -2.14 -11.05
C SER A 210 -1.19 -3.52 -11.25
N ILE A 211 -0.82 -4.16 -10.14
CA ILE A 211 -0.26 -5.51 -10.13
C ILE A 211 -1.10 -6.36 -9.19
N LEU A 212 -1.49 -7.53 -9.66
CA LEU A 212 -2.21 -8.54 -8.91
C LEU A 212 -1.24 -9.58 -8.34
N THR A 213 -1.59 -10.13 -7.19
CA THR A 213 -0.98 -11.34 -6.60
C THR A 213 -2.08 -12.35 -6.24
N THR A 214 -1.77 -13.64 -6.32
CA THR A 214 -2.62 -14.72 -5.78
C THR A 214 -2.19 -15.15 -4.39
N ASP A 215 -1.05 -14.66 -3.89
CA ASP A 215 -0.56 -14.96 -2.55
C ASP A 215 -1.26 -14.01 -1.57
N GLY A 216 -2.49 -14.36 -1.21
CA GLY A 216 -3.35 -13.61 -0.28
C GLY A 216 -2.84 -13.54 1.16
N GLY A 217 -1.55 -13.68 1.43
CA GLY A 217 -1.01 -13.67 2.78
C GLY A 217 0.45 -14.10 2.86
N HIS A 218 1.39 -13.28 2.40
CA HIS A 218 2.76 -13.34 2.94
C HIS A 218 2.78 -12.66 4.30
N HIS A 219 2.19 -13.32 5.30
CA HIS A 219 2.56 -13.07 6.69
C HIS A 219 4.04 -13.47 6.84
N HIS A 220 4.88 -12.50 7.18
CA HIS A 220 6.19 -12.80 7.74
C HIS A 220 5.97 -13.67 8.97
N GLY A 221 6.27 -14.97 8.83
CA GLY A 221 6.14 -15.95 9.89
C GLY A 221 7.06 -15.57 11.05
N ASN A 222 6.49 -14.99 12.10
CA ASN A 222 7.03 -15.13 13.44
C ASN A 222 6.40 -16.40 14.02
N HIS A 223 7.16 -17.51 14.01
CA HIS A 223 6.80 -18.69 14.77
C HIS A 223 6.88 -18.34 16.27
N ASP A 224 5.77 -17.88 16.84
CA ASP A 224 5.58 -17.92 18.27
C ASP A 224 4.51 -18.97 18.60
N HIS A 225 4.89 -19.91 19.45
CA HIS A 225 4.10 -21.09 19.77
C HIS A 225 2.83 -20.72 20.54
N GLY A 226 1.66 -20.94 19.92
CA GLY A 226 0.37 -20.94 20.59
C GLY A 226 -0.67 -21.68 19.77
N ASP A 227 -1.16 -22.81 20.30
CA ASP A 227 -2.28 -23.59 19.78
C ASP A 227 -3.50 -22.71 19.46
N ASP A 228 -3.81 -22.52 18.18
CA ASP A 228 -5.18 -22.51 17.64
C ASP A 228 -5.11 -22.55 16.11
N HIS A 229 -5.40 -23.73 15.54
CA HIS A 229 -5.47 -23.94 14.10
C HIS A 229 -6.75 -23.29 13.52
N GLN A 230 -6.64 -22.06 13.04
CA GLN A 230 -7.43 -21.63 11.88
C GLN A 230 -6.48 -21.62 10.68
N GLU A 231 -6.53 -22.68 9.88
CA GLU A 231 -6.03 -22.65 8.51
C GLU A 231 -6.87 -21.60 7.76
N GLU A 232 -6.39 -20.37 7.66
CA GLU A 232 -6.87 -19.45 6.63
C GLU A 232 -6.54 -20.13 5.29
N GLN A 233 -7.58 -20.65 4.65
CA GLN A 233 -7.45 -21.24 3.32
C GLN A 233 -6.84 -20.20 2.40
N ALA A 234 -5.69 -20.52 1.80
CA ALA A 234 -5.11 -19.72 0.73
C ALA A 234 -6.17 -19.48 -0.34
N SER A 235 -6.70 -18.25 -0.39
CA SER A 235 -7.64 -17.83 -1.41
C SER A 235 -6.85 -17.63 -2.69
N ASN A 236 -7.07 -18.48 -3.69
CA ASN A 236 -6.52 -18.29 -5.04
C ASN A 236 -7.15 -17.09 -5.78
N THR A 237 -7.88 -16.22 -5.08
CA THR A 237 -8.51 -15.04 -5.67
C THR A 237 -7.45 -13.95 -5.81
N PRO A 238 -7.18 -13.44 -7.03
CA PRO A 238 -6.22 -12.37 -7.21
C PRO A 238 -6.62 -11.11 -6.45
N THR A 239 -5.65 -10.52 -5.74
CA THR A 239 -5.80 -9.25 -5.02
C THR A 239 -4.77 -8.23 -5.53
N LEU A 240 -5.05 -6.93 -5.37
CA LEU A 240 -4.20 -5.84 -5.82
C LEU A 240 -3.02 -5.65 -4.86
N GLN A 241 -1.83 -5.99 -5.33
CA GLN A 241 -0.57 -5.81 -4.63
C GLN A 241 -0.01 -4.39 -4.80
N TYR A 242 -0.19 -3.80 -5.98
CA TYR A 242 0.26 -2.45 -6.29
C TYR A 242 -0.83 -1.69 -7.03
N ILE A 243 -0.98 -0.41 -6.72
CA ILE A 243 -1.81 0.53 -7.46
C ILE A 243 -1.08 1.85 -7.68
N GLN A 244 -1.18 2.38 -8.90
CA GLN A 244 -0.70 3.71 -9.28
C GLN A 244 -1.86 4.52 -9.82
N ILE A 245 -2.21 5.58 -9.11
CA ILE A 245 -3.30 6.48 -9.46
C ILE A 245 -2.70 7.77 -10.01
N HIS A 246 -3.21 8.24 -11.14
CA HIS A 246 -2.75 9.46 -11.79
C HIS A 246 -2.92 10.67 -10.87
N SER A 247 -1.80 11.27 -10.44
CA SER A 247 -1.76 12.56 -9.74
C SER A 247 -1.96 13.72 -10.74
N GLY A 248 -3.16 13.84 -11.28
CA GLY A 248 -3.57 14.96 -12.13
C GLY A 248 -4.81 15.61 -11.57
N THR A 249 -4.82 16.95 -11.50
CA THR A 249 -5.94 17.76 -11.02
C THR A 249 -7.24 17.23 -11.61
N GLN A 250 -8.16 16.77 -10.75
CA GLN A 250 -9.52 16.44 -11.17
C GLN A 250 -10.05 17.57 -12.03
N ALA A 251 -10.48 17.24 -13.24
CA ALA A 251 -11.46 18.05 -13.93
C ALA A 251 -12.71 18.05 -13.04
N THR A 252 -12.84 19.10 -12.23
CA THR A 252 -14.12 19.52 -11.67
C THR A 252 -15.10 19.54 -12.83
N SER A 253 -15.99 18.55 -12.86
CA SER A 253 -17.11 18.49 -13.78
C SER A 253 -18.15 19.48 -13.29
N ASP A 254 -17.82 20.77 -13.40
CA ASP A 254 -18.78 21.86 -13.33
C ASP A 254 -19.23 22.13 -14.77
N ASP A 255 -20.14 21.31 -15.28
CA ASP A 255 -20.96 21.69 -16.43
C ASP A 255 -22.40 21.22 -16.18
N THR A 256 -23.07 21.98 -15.30
CA THR A 256 -24.52 22.09 -15.31
C THR A 256 -24.93 22.68 -16.66
N LYS A 257 -25.16 21.82 -17.66
CA LYS A 257 -25.93 22.20 -18.84
C LYS A 257 -27.36 21.72 -18.71
N GLU A 258 -28.23 22.67 -18.37
CA GLU A 258 -29.67 22.61 -18.62
C GLU A 258 -29.94 22.12 -20.06
N ILE A 259 -30.69 21.02 -20.19
CA ILE A 259 -31.52 20.79 -21.37
C ILE A 259 -32.98 20.98 -20.92
N LYS A 260 -33.54 22.14 -21.27
CA LYS A 260 -34.97 22.43 -21.20
C LYS A 260 -35.70 21.96 -22.46
N SER A 261 -36.69 21.08 -22.29
CA SER A 261 -38.02 21.05 -22.94
C SER A 261 -38.53 19.60 -23.01
N ALA A 262 -39.80 19.25 -22.78
CA ALA A 262 -41.00 19.94 -22.36
C ALA A 262 -42.07 18.86 -22.11
N LYS A 263 -42.86 18.94 -21.02
CA LYS A 263 -44.34 18.83 -21.05
C LYS A 263 -44.94 19.11 -19.67
N ALA A 264 -45.92 20.01 -19.67
CA ALA A 264 -46.65 20.51 -18.51
C ALA A 264 -47.67 19.51 -17.93
N THR A 265 -47.98 19.65 -16.64
CA THR A 265 -49.30 20.11 -16.11
C THR A 265 -49.15 20.42 -14.60
N PRO A 266 -49.72 21.54 -14.09
CA PRO A 266 -49.40 22.09 -12.77
C PRO A 266 -50.48 21.82 -11.70
N ARG A 267 -50.12 21.99 -10.42
CA ARG A 267 -51.07 22.46 -9.40
C ARG A 267 -50.36 23.24 -8.30
N GLU A 268 -50.83 24.48 -8.15
CA GLU A 268 -50.74 25.41 -7.01
C GLU A 268 -50.87 24.69 -5.65
N GLU A 269 -50.37 25.14 -4.50
CA GLU A 269 -50.27 26.49 -3.96
C GLU A 269 -49.56 26.39 -2.59
N GLN A 270 -48.63 27.29 -2.26
CA GLN A 270 -48.61 28.12 -1.05
C GLN A 270 -47.19 28.63 -0.71
N GLN A 271 -47.08 29.95 -0.83
CA GLN A 271 -46.07 30.82 -0.23
C GLN A 271 -46.01 30.64 1.30
N SER A 272 -44.81 30.76 1.88
CA SER A 272 -44.44 31.98 2.60
C SER A 272 -42.94 32.05 2.91
N ALA A 273 -42.43 33.27 2.91
CA ALA A 273 -41.06 33.69 3.03
C ALA A 273 -40.40 33.35 4.38
N THR A 274 -39.07 33.29 4.43
CA THR A 274 -38.21 34.33 5.06
C THR A 274 -36.74 34.04 4.73
N ALA A 275 -36.00 35.07 4.36
CA ALA A 275 -34.57 35.05 4.08
C ALA A 275 -33.73 34.98 5.37
N THR A 276 -32.60 34.29 5.30
CA THR A 276 -31.33 34.70 5.95
C THR A 276 -30.21 33.84 5.39
N ASP A 277 -29.27 34.49 4.70
CA ASP A 277 -27.92 33.98 4.48
C ASP A 277 -27.18 33.94 5.83
N ASP A 278 -26.42 32.88 6.10
CA ASP A 278 -25.00 32.98 6.46
C ASP A 278 -24.35 31.60 6.71
N ALA A 279 -23.26 31.38 5.99
CA ALA A 279 -22.01 30.72 6.37
C ALA A 279 -22.00 29.44 7.24
N THR A 280 -21.56 28.35 6.59
CA THR A 280 -20.35 27.57 6.92
C THR A 280 -20.14 27.06 8.36
N SER A 281 -19.98 25.74 8.47
CA SER A 281 -18.84 25.05 9.13
C SER A 281 -19.24 23.95 10.10
N SER A 282 -18.44 22.89 10.03
CA SER A 282 -18.58 21.56 10.59
C SER A 282 -18.66 21.50 12.12
N SER A 283 -19.65 20.74 12.59
CA SER A 283 -19.99 20.45 13.99
C SER A 283 -19.01 19.44 14.66
N SER A 284 -17.70 19.69 14.62
CA SER A 284 -16.73 18.96 15.47
C SER A 284 -16.63 19.58 16.87
N THR A 285 -16.94 20.87 17.01
CA THR A 285 -16.92 21.60 18.29
C THR A 285 -18.08 21.22 19.22
N VAL A 286 -19.24 20.83 18.68
CA VAL A 286 -20.42 20.45 19.47
C VAL A 286 -20.16 19.20 20.32
N TRP A 287 -19.47 18.20 19.75
CA TRP A 287 -19.11 16.97 20.46
C TRP A 287 -18.05 17.21 21.53
N ILE A 288 -17.06 18.07 21.26
CA ILE A 288 -16.02 18.42 22.23
C ILE A 288 -16.63 19.18 23.43
N VAL A 289 -17.54 20.13 23.17
CA VAL A 289 -18.25 20.85 24.25
C VAL A 289 -19.13 19.91 25.07
N ALA A 290 -19.80 18.94 24.44
CA ALA A 290 -20.59 17.93 25.14
C ALA A 290 -19.75 17.03 26.06
N ILE A 291 -18.55 16.62 25.60
CA ILE A 291 -17.62 15.80 26.39
C ILE A 291 -17.06 16.59 27.58
N ILE A 292 -16.69 17.86 27.38
CA ILE A 292 -16.19 18.73 28.46
C ILE A 292 -17.28 18.97 29.52
N ALA A 293 -18.52 19.20 29.09
CA ALA A 293 -19.66 19.36 30.01
C ALA A 293 -19.91 18.09 30.83
N LEU A 294 -19.82 16.90 30.21
CA LEU A 294 -19.97 15.63 30.89
C LEU A 294 -18.86 15.41 31.94
N LEU A 295 -17.61 15.73 31.60
CA LEU A 295 -16.47 15.63 32.52
C LEU A 295 -16.60 16.58 33.72
N ALA A 296 -17.10 17.80 33.51
CA ALA A 296 -17.33 18.76 34.59
C ALA A 296 -18.39 18.27 35.58
N VAL A 297 -19.47 17.65 35.10
CA VAL A 297 -20.53 17.05 35.95
C VAL A 297 -19.98 15.87 36.76
N ILE A 298 -19.17 15.00 36.14
CA ILE A 298 -18.54 13.86 36.81
C ILE A 298 -17.59 14.34 37.92
N LEU A 299 -16.76 15.35 37.64
CA LEU A 299 -15.83 15.93 38.62
C LEU A 299 -16.57 16.60 39.79
N GLY A 300 -17.64 17.36 39.52
CA GLY A 300 -18.49 17.96 40.56
C GLY A 300 -19.09 16.91 41.50
N PHE A 301 -19.57 15.79 40.94
CA PHE A 301 -20.16 14.70 41.70
C PHE A 301 -19.11 13.97 42.58
N VAL A 302 -17.89 13.81 42.08
CA VAL A 302 -16.78 13.18 42.83
C VAL A 302 -16.33 14.06 44.00
N PHE A 303 -16.27 15.39 43.81
CA PHE A 303 -15.88 16.32 44.88
C PHE A 303 -16.94 16.46 45.96
N MET A 304 -18.24 16.45 45.61
CA MET A 304 -19.32 16.45 46.61
C MET A 304 -19.35 15.18 47.46
N LYS A 305 -18.98 14.03 46.90
CA LYS A 305 -18.97 12.75 47.63
C LYS A 305 -17.76 12.55 48.55
N ARG A 306 -16.74 13.42 48.48
CA ARG A 306 -15.59 13.44 49.41
C ARG A 306 -15.83 14.27 50.68
N LYS A 307 -16.90 15.07 50.72
CA LYS A 307 -17.25 15.95 51.86
C LYS A 307 -18.30 15.35 52.82
N LYS A 308 -18.66 14.07 52.67
CA LYS A 308 -19.49 13.32 53.62
C LYS A 308 -18.76 12.07 54.08
#